data_AF-A0A0P6WS41-F1
#
_entry.id   AF-A0A0P6WS41-F1
#
_cell.length_a   1.000
_cell.length_b   1.000
_cell.length_c   1.000
_cell.angle_alpha   90.00
_cell.angle_beta   90.00
_cell.angle_gamma   90.00
#
_symmetry.space_group_name_H-M   'P 1'
#
loop_
_entity.id
_entity.type
_entity.pdbx_description
1 polymer ?
#
loop_
_entity_poly.entity_id
_entity_poly.type
_entity_poly.pdbx_seq_one_letter_code
_entity_poly.pdbx_strand_id
1 'polypeptide(L)'
;MSAMRMMAGASLLVLGLTVAACGGGGVDSTPTPTPTETPTPAPGPVVPYLSVADAFASASNKIFRSAGVTWSKTGSADATGHKAFAFGTALVVGYNETTDSYKVTPVSYTGGATGTALDAVEFPIGSATPGTTSTFTKTTSGVTDTLNLTIPQVNSVPLSYTMLFDFSRSTSSSGKVEHWQSVGGIPTQSGDMPRTGTASYTMMVDGAATRDGDSKTYMLGGLSTGTFTADFATSKIDTTLALKGEATGGATSDFGTATGSTTFTAASPYFNGALTGANSAKGEFSGSFFGPGAGEVAYGWYFLGSDFDAQGFAAGKKQD
;
A
#
# COMPACT_ATOMS: atom_id res chain seq x y z
N MET A 1 -7.85 47.18 7.61
CA MET A 1 -7.59 48.11 6.48
C MET A 1 -6.24 47.76 5.88
N SER A 2 -6.18 47.59 4.56
CA SER A 2 -4.96 47.53 3.71
C SER A 2 -3.99 46.36 3.91
N ALA A 3 -3.44 45.71 2.88
CA ALA A 3 -3.54 45.92 1.44
C ALA A 3 -3.20 44.62 0.69
N MET A 4 -3.97 44.40 -0.37
CA MET A 4 -3.81 43.41 -1.43
C MET A 4 -2.71 43.86 -2.40
N ARG A 5 -1.85 42.94 -2.87
CA ARG A 5 -1.01 43.14 -4.05
C ARG A 5 -1.07 41.91 -4.96
N MET A 6 -1.84 42.06 -6.03
CA MET A 6 -1.77 41.27 -7.25
C MET A 6 -0.45 41.56 -7.98
N MET A 7 0.13 40.53 -8.62
CA MET A 7 0.91 40.72 -9.83
C MET A 7 0.51 39.66 -10.85
N ALA A 8 -0.08 40.14 -11.94
CA ALA A 8 -0.30 39.43 -13.18
C ALA A 8 0.99 39.50 -14.01
N GLY A 9 1.46 38.36 -14.50
CA GLY A 9 2.57 38.26 -15.45
C GLY A 9 2.05 37.71 -16.78
N ALA A 10 2.20 38.51 -17.83
CA ALA A 10 1.66 38.29 -19.16
C ALA A 10 2.55 37.43 -20.08
N SER A 11 1.88 36.77 -21.03
CA SER A 11 2.21 36.58 -22.45
C SER A 11 3.59 36.05 -22.90
N LEU A 12 3.55 35.01 -23.74
CA LEU A 12 4.15 35.07 -25.09
C LEU A 12 3.62 33.95 -26.00
N LEU A 13 2.94 34.38 -27.09
CA LEU A 13 2.66 33.62 -28.30
C LEU A 13 3.95 33.42 -29.10
N VAL A 14 4.16 32.23 -29.68
CA VAL A 14 5.00 32.08 -30.88
C VAL A 14 4.30 31.20 -31.91
N LEU A 15 4.30 31.75 -33.12
CA LEU A 15 3.59 31.39 -34.33
C LEU A 15 4.51 30.56 -35.25
N GLY A 16 3.96 29.50 -35.85
CA GLY A 16 4.16 29.07 -37.23
C GLY A 16 5.56 28.72 -37.76
N LEU A 17 5.70 27.49 -38.25
CA LEU A 17 6.54 27.21 -39.42
C LEU A 17 5.89 26.10 -40.27
N THR A 18 5.27 26.49 -41.38
CA THR A 18 4.78 25.60 -42.44
C THR A 18 5.91 25.34 -43.43
N VAL A 19 6.33 24.08 -43.58
CA VAL A 19 7.28 23.67 -44.63
C VAL A 19 6.50 23.03 -45.76
N ALA A 20 6.49 23.70 -46.92
CA ALA A 20 6.06 23.15 -48.19
C ALA A 20 7.22 22.36 -48.80
N ALA A 21 7.00 21.09 -49.10
CA ALA A 21 7.92 20.27 -49.88
C ALA A 21 7.20 19.77 -51.13
N CYS A 22 7.51 20.40 -52.27
CA CYS A 22 7.21 19.94 -53.61
C CYS A 22 8.52 19.46 -54.22
N GLY A 23 8.58 18.22 -54.67
CA GLY A 23 9.76 17.64 -55.30
C GLY A 23 9.47 16.27 -55.87
N GLY A 24 8.90 16.25 -57.08
CA GLY A 24 8.78 15.05 -57.88
C GLY A 24 10.13 14.58 -58.40
N GLY A 25 10.36 13.28 -58.35
CA GLY A 25 11.51 12.62 -58.92
C GLY A 25 11.25 11.11 -58.97
N GLY A 26 10.95 10.60 -60.16
CA GLY A 26 10.80 9.17 -60.39
C GLY A 26 12.11 8.46 -60.08
N VAL A 27 12.04 7.52 -59.15
CA VAL A 27 13.15 6.61 -58.84
C VAL A 27 12.71 5.18 -59.16
N ASP A 28 13.57 4.55 -59.93
CA ASP A 28 13.53 3.16 -60.34
C ASP A 28 13.28 2.26 -59.12
N SER A 29 12.26 1.41 -59.20
CA SER A 29 11.76 0.62 -58.08
C SER A 29 12.73 -0.51 -57.77
N THR A 30 13.81 -0.17 -57.06
CA THR A 30 14.67 -1.17 -56.43
C THR A 30 13.83 -1.85 -55.36
N PRO A 31 13.67 -3.18 -55.36
CA PRO A 31 12.85 -3.86 -54.36
C PRO A 31 13.34 -3.48 -52.97
N THR A 32 12.44 -2.90 -52.16
CA THR A 32 12.70 -2.59 -50.76
C THR A 32 13.18 -3.88 -50.09
N PRO A 33 14.35 -3.90 -49.42
CA PRO A 33 14.82 -5.10 -48.75
C PRO A 33 13.74 -5.53 -47.76
N THR A 34 13.26 -6.77 -47.91
CA THR A 34 12.38 -7.39 -46.92
C THR A 34 13.08 -7.27 -45.58
N PRO A 35 12.49 -6.60 -44.58
CA PRO A 35 13.12 -6.48 -43.27
C PRO A 35 13.38 -7.88 -42.76
N THR A 36 14.66 -8.21 -42.58
CA THR A 36 15.06 -9.43 -41.89
C THR A 36 14.42 -9.38 -40.51
N GLU A 37 13.56 -10.37 -40.21
CA GLU A 37 12.94 -10.46 -38.90
C GLU A 37 14.04 -10.43 -37.85
N THR A 38 14.01 -9.39 -37.00
CA THR A 38 14.90 -9.33 -35.86
C THR A 38 14.53 -10.53 -34.98
N PRO A 39 15.47 -11.43 -34.65
CA PRO A 39 15.17 -12.59 -33.84
C PRO A 39 14.49 -12.12 -32.56
N THR A 40 13.28 -12.59 -32.33
CA THR A 40 12.57 -12.32 -31.08
C THR A 40 13.43 -12.91 -29.95
N PRO A 41 13.80 -12.12 -28.93
CA PRO A 41 14.58 -12.63 -27.80
C PRO A 41 13.91 -13.89 -27.24
N ALA A 42 14.68 -14.96 -27.05
CA ALA A 42 14.17 -16.15 -26.39
C ALA A 42 13.61 -15.77 -25.01
N PRO A 43 12.45 -16.30 -24.60
CA PRO A 43 11.89 -16.02 -23.28
C PRO A 43 12.93 -16.34 -22.21
N GLY A 44 13.19 -15.38 -21.32
CA GLY A 44 14.01 -15.64 -20.14
C GLY A 44 13.37 -16.72 -19.26
N PRO A 45 14.15 -17.38 -18.38
CA PRO A 45 13.61 -18.34 -17.44
C PRO A 45 12.51 -17.69 -16.58
N VAL A 46 11.31 -18.29 -16.59
CA VAL A 46 10.18 -17.86 -15.77
C VAL A 46 10.47 -18.26 -14.32
N VAL A 47 10.60 -17.28 -13.42
CA VAL A 47 10.75 -17.55 -12.00
C VAL A 47 9.35 -17.85 -11.42
N PRO A 48 9.08 -19.06 -10.92
CA PRO A 48 7.76 -19.38 -10.40
C PRO A 48 7.43 -18.53 -9.18
N TYR A 49 6.17 -18.12 -9.06
CA TYR A 49 5.68 -17.51 -7.82
C TYR A 49 5.59 -18.59 -6.75
N LEU A 50 6.22 -18.33 -5.61
CA LEU A 50 5.88 -19.03 -4.38
C LEU A 50 4.64 -18.37 -3.78
N SER A 51 3.73 -19.13 -3.17
CA SER A 51 2.76 -18.53 -2.26
C SER A 51 3.47 -18.07 -0.99
N VAL A 52 2.81 -17.27 -0.15
CA VAL A 52 3.29 -16.91 1.19
C VAL A 52 3.56 -18.16 2.01
N ALA A 53 2.65 -19.14 1.97
CA ALA A 53 2.81 -20.40 2.68
C ALA A 53 4.04 -21.18 2.19
N ASP A 54 4.23 -21.29 0.88
CA ASP A 54 5.40 -21.97 0.31
C ASP A 54 6.70 -21.21 0.57
N ALA A 55 6.64 -19.87 0.56
CA ALA A 55 7.77 -19.02 0.90
C ALA A 55 8.21 -19.29 2.34
N PHE A 56 7.29 -19.43 3.30
CA PHE A 56 7.63 -19.79 4.67
C PHE A 56 8.05 -21.26 4.84
N ALA A 57 7.50 -22.18 4.04
CA ALA A 57 7.92 -23.59 4.07
C ALA A 57 9.33 -23.79 3.49
N SER A 58 9.78 -22.89 2.62
CA SER A 58 11.12 -22.96 2.03
C SER A 58 12.19 -22.43 3.00
N ALA A 59 13.18 -23.28 3.28
CA ALA A 59 14.34 -22.99 4.11
C ALA A 59 15.27 -22.01 3.37
N SER A 60 15.00 -20.70 3.52
CA SER A 60 15.83 -19.61 3.03
C SER A 60 15.44 -18.29 3.67
N ASN A 61 16.40 -17.38 3.80
CA ASN A 61 16.14 -16.00 4.21
C ASN A 61 15.13 -15.33 3.29
N LYS A 62 14.15 -14.63 3.87
CA LYS A 62 13.13 -13.86 3.11
C LYS A 62 13.20 -12.39 3.48
N ILE A 63 12.87 -11.53 2.52
CA ILE A 63 12.71 -10.09 2.77
C ILE A 63 11.35 -9.68 2.22
N PHE A 64 10.48 -9.27 3.12
CA PHE A 64 9.20 -8.67 2.80
C PHE A 64 9.30 -7.16 2.95
N ARG A 65 9.21 -6.49 1.81
CA ARG A 65 9.00 -5.05 1.76
C ARG A 65 7.51 -4.78 1.89
N SER A 66 7.16 -3.61 2.41
CA SER A 66 5.77 -3.24 2.62
C SER A 66 5.48 -1.81 2.22
N ALA A 67 4.23 -1.54 1.88
CA ALA A 67 3.64 -0.20 1.78
C ALA A 67 2.56 -0.07 2.86
N GLY A 68 2.16 1.14 3.23
CA GLY A 68 1.12 1.29 4.22
C GLY A 68 1.07 2.66 4.85
N VAL A 69 0.67 2.70 6.11
CA VAL A 69 0.51 3.93 6.89
C VAL A 69 1.21 3.84 8.24
N THR A 70 1.67 4.99 8.72
CA THR A 70 2.26 5.14 10.05
C THR A 70 1.61 6.30 10.78
N TRP A 71 1.59 6.22 12.11
CA TRP A 71 1.19 7.32 12.99
C TRP A 71 1.81 7.11 14.37
N SER A 72 1.63 8.09 15.25
CA SER A 72 2.08 7.99 16.64
C SER A 72 1.09 8.60 17.61
N LYS A 73 1.15 8.16 18.87
CA LYS A 73 0.34 8.65 19.98
C LYS A 73 1.23 8.80 21.21
N THR A 74 0.92 9.75 22.08
CA THR A 74 1.60 9.92 23.37
C THR A 74 0.59 9.90 24.51
N GLY A 75 0.74 8.97 25.45
CA GLY A 75 -0.20 8.82 26.57
C GLY A 75 -1.63 8.59 26.09
N SER A 76 -2.58 9.42 26.54
CA SER A 76 -3.99 9.35 26.14
C SER A 76 -4.36 10.32 25.01
N ALA A 77 -3.39 11.03 24.42
CA ALA A 77 -3.65 11.96 23.34
C ALA A 77 -4.11 11.24 22.06
N ASP A 78 -4.72 12.02 21.17
CA ASP A 78 -5.14 11.55 19.84
C ASP A 78 -3.93 11.17 18.99
N ALA A 79 -4.18 10.32 18.00
CA ALA A 79 -3.16 9.90 17.05
C ALA A 79 -2.74 11.08 16.17
N THR A 80 -1.44 11.23 15.95
CA THR A 80 -0.86 12.32 15.13
C THR A 80 0.20 11.78 14.19
N GLY A 81 0.56 12.58 13.19
CA GLY A 81 1.65 12.23 12.26
C GLY A 81 1.29 11.12 11.28
N HIS A 82 0.00 10.94 10.98
CA HIS A 82 -0.45 10.00 9.96
C HIS A 82 0.24 10.27 8.63
N LYS A 83 0.73 9.21 7.98
CA LYS A 83 1.42 9.29 6.70
C LYS A 83 1.35 7.98 5.94
N ALA A 84 1.02 8.04 4.65
CA ALA A 84 1.20 6.91 3.77
C ALA A 84 2.67 6.82 3.31
N PHE A 85 3.20 5.61 3.19
CA PHE A 85 4.57 5.37 2.77
C PHE A 85 4.64 4.39 1.60
N ALA A 86 5.56 4.67 0.68
CA ALA A 86 5.75 3.87 -0.53
C ALA A 86 6.32 2.48 -0.20
N PHE A 87 6.18 1.56 -1.15
CA PHE A 87 6.61 0.18 -0.96
C PHE A 87 8.12 0.09 -0.68
N GLY A 88 8.47 -0.52 0.45
CA GLY A 88 9.85 -0.75 0.89
C GLY A 88 10.52 0.44 1.57
N THR A 89 9.79 1.51 1.93
CA THR A 89 10.41 2.72 2.52
C THR A 89 10.29 2.84 4.04
N ALA A 90 9.24 2.28 4.67
CA ALA A 90 9.01 2.49 6.10
C ALA A 90 9.13 1.26 6.99
N LEU A 91 8.72 0.09 6.49
CA LEU A 91 8.76 -1.15 7.25
C LEU A 91 9.24 -2.28 6.34
N VAL A 92 10.33 -2.92 6.77
CA VAL A 92 10.86 -4.12 6.12
C VAL A 92 10.90 -5.23 7.16
N VAL A 93 10.33 -6.38 6.82
CA VAL A 93 10.32 -7.58 7.66
C VAL A 93 11.13 -8.65 6.97
N GLY A 94 12.26 -9.04 7.56
CA GLY A 94 13.09 -10.13 7.09
C GLY A 94 12.89 -11.39 7.92
N TYR A 95 12.73 -12.54 7.28
CA TYR A 95 12.90 -13.84 7.94
C TYR A 95 14.36 -14.26 7.84
N ASN A 96 14.98 -14.60 8.97
CA ASN A 96 16.32 -15.16 9.05
C ASN A 96 16.22 -16.64 9.40
N GLU A 97 16.59 -17.51 8.46
CA GLU A 97 16.54 -18.96 8.64
C GLU A 97 17.57 -19.43 9.68
N THR A 98 18.76 -18.84 9.70
CA THR A 98 19.84 -19.25 10.60
C THR A 98 19.49 -19.07 12.07
N THR A 99 18.76 -17.99 12.39
CA THR A 99 18.33 -17.66 13.76
C THR A 99 16.86 -17.94 14.02
N ASP A 100 16.14 -18.44 13.02
CA ASP A 100 14.69 -18.66 13.02
C ASP A 100 13.92 -17.49 13.64
N SER A 101 14.11 -16.32 13.04
CA SER A 101 13.64 -15.05 13.59
C SER A 101 13.07 -14.09 12.54
N TYR A 102 12.22 -13.18 13.00
CA TYR A 102 11.83 -12.00 12.23
C TYR A 102 12.67 -10.79 12.63
N LYS A 103 13.39 -10.23 11.67
CA LYS A 103 14.03 -8.92 11.79
C LYS A 103 13.14 -7.85 11.20
N VAL A 104 12.64 -6.94 12.04
CA VAL A 104 11.86 -5.77 11.62
C VAL A 104 12.75 -4.55 11.60
N THR A 105 12.76 -3.83 10.48
CA THR A 105 13.50 -2.58 10.29
C THR A 105 12.50 -1.44 10.04
N PRO A 106 12.09 -0.69 11.09
CA PRO A 106 11.15 0.40 10.95
C PRO A 106 11.84 1.74 10.69
N VAL A 107 11.08 2.65 10.09
CA VAL A 107 11.45 4.06 9.88
C VAL A 107 10.36 4.92 10.49
N SER A 108 10.74 5.81 11.41
CA SER A 108 9.84 6.77 12.03
C SER A 108 9.60 7.96 11.12
N TYR A 109 8.37 8.46 11.09
CA TYR A 109 8.02 9.71 10.46
C TYR A 109 7.47 10.65 11.52
N THR A 110 8.16 11.76 11.74
CA THR A 110 7.69 12.81 12.65
C THR A 110 7.38 14.06 11.81
N GLY A 111 6.15 14.58 11.93
CA GLY A 111 5.77 15.87 11.35
C GLY A 111 5.89 15.98 9.82
N GLY A 112 5.65 14.90 9.08
CA GLY A 112 5.69 14.90 7.60
C GLY A 112 7.09 14.88 6.96
N ALA A 113 8.17 14.88 7.76
CA ALA A 113 9.54 14.89 7.27
C ALA A 113 9.97 13.59 6.54
N THR A 114 11.19 13.59 6.00
CA THR A 114 11.92 12.37 5.60
C THR A 114 12.04 11.43 6.80
N GLY A 115 11.82 10.15 6.56
CA GLY A 115 11.80 9.15 7.63
C GLY A 115 13.17 9.01 8.29
N THR A 116 13.19 8.83 9.60
CA THR A 116 14.40 8.51 10.38
C THR A 116 14.43 7.02 10.67
N ALA A 117 15.49 6.34 10.23
CA ALA A 117 15.65 4.91 10.50
C ALA A 117 15.70 4.68 12.03
N LEU A 118 14.94 3.71 12.50
CA LEU A 118 14.98 3.26 13.88
C LEU A 118 15.82 1.99 14.01
N ASP A 119 16.22 1.68 15.23
CA ASP A 119 16.91 0.41 15.52
C ASP A 119 16.03 -0.77 15.13
N ALA A 120 16.61 -1.68 14.35
CA ALA A 120 15.96 -2.93 13.98
C ALA A 120 15.75 -3.80 15.22
N VAL A 121 14.64 -4.53 15.24
CA VAL A 121 14.28 -5.47 16.30
C VAL A 121 14.20 -6.88 15.74
N GLU A 122 14.72 -7.84 16.48
CA GLU A 122 14.67 -9.26 16.14
C GLU A 122 13.77 -10.01 17.11
N PHE A 123 12.77 -10.71 16.56
CA PHE A 123 11.80 -11.54 17.25
C PHE A 123 12.10 -13.01 16.97
N PRO A 124 12.48 -13.81 18.00
CA PRO A 124 12.58 -15.25 17.82
C PRO A 124 11.19 -15.81 17.51
N ILE A 125 11.09 -16.68 16.52
CA ILE A 125 9.81 -17.26 16.09
C ILE A 125 9.48 -18.50 16.94
N GLY A 126 10.50 -19.31 17.24
CA GLY A 126 10.28 -20.65 17.78
C GLY A 126 9.51 -21.50 16.77
N SER A 127 8.58 -22.35 17.21
CA SER A 127 7.79 -23.20 16.31
C SER A 127 6.59 -22.50 15.65
N ALA A 128 6.47 -21.18 15.73
CA ALA A 128 5.31 -20.44 15.22
C ALA A 128 5.44 -20.17 13.72
N THR A 129 4.98 -21.08 12.86
CA THR A 129 4.77 -20.74 11.44
C THR A 129 3.63 -19.72 11.34
N PRO A 130 3.73 -18.67 10.51
CA PRO A 130 2.62 -17.75 10.31
C PRO A 130 1.37 -18.51 9.85
N GLY A 131 0.37 -18.58 10.73
CA GLY A 131 -0.97 -19.06 10.41
C GLY A 131 -1.86 -17.89 9.96
N THR A 132 -3.12 -17.89 10.39
CA THR A 132 -4.04 -16.76 10.13
C THR A 132 -3.51 -15.46 10.75
N THR A 133 -3.09 -15.49 12.02
CA THR A 133 -2.47 -14.37 12.73
C THR A 133 -1.39 -14.88 13.70
N SER A 134 -0.27 -14.19 13.78
CA SER A 134 0.81 -14.45 14.74
C SER A 134 1.31 -13.17 15.36
N THR A 135 1.49 -13.15 16.68
CA THR A 135 1.92 -11.97 17.46
C THR A 135 3.26 -12.25 18.14
N PHE A 136 4.21 -11.34 17.98
CA PHE A 136 5.52 -11.38 18.60
C PHE A 136 5.74 -10.11 19.39
N THR A 137 6.20 -10.22 20.63
CA THR A 137 6.47 -9.07 21.50
C THR A 137 7.87 -9.18 22.10
N LYS A 138 8.57 -8.05 22.15
CA LYS A 138 9.90 -7.94 22.76
C LYS A 138 10.01 -6.64 23.54
N THR A 139 10.42 -6.74 24.79
CA THR A 139 10.71 -5.57 25.64
C THR A 139 12.19 -5.48 25.93
N THR A 140 12.81 -4.33 25.68
CA THR A 140 14.24 -4.08 25.97
C THR A 140 14.40 -2.62 26.40
N SER A 141 15.00 -2.39 27.56
CA SER A 141 15.34 -1.05 28.06
C SER A 141 14.19 -0.04 28.03
N GLY A 142 12.96 -0.45 28.39
CA GLY A 142 11.78 0.40 28.40
C GLY A 142 11.10 0.61 27.04
N VAL A 143 11.63 0.01 25.97
CA VAL A 143 10.97 -0.07 24.67
C VAL A 143 10.27 -1.42 24.55
N THR A 144 9.00 -1.43 24.16
CA THR A 144 8.23 -2.64 23.83
C THR A 144 7.85 -2.60 22.37
N ASP A 145 8.37 -3.55 21.61
CA ASP A 145 8.06 -3.77 20.21
C ASP A 145 7.06 -4.92 20.07
N THR A 146 6.02 -4.74 19.26
CA THR A 146 5.05 -5.78 18.93
C THR A 146 4.88 -5.87 17.43
N LEU A 147 4.98 -7.09 16.89
CA LEU A 147 4.73 -7.42 15.49
C LEU A 147 3.55 -8.38 15.39
N ASN A 148 2.54 -8.03 14.62
CA ASN A 148 1.50 -8.94 14.17
C ASN A 148 1.69 -9.22 12.67
N LEU A 149 1.71 -10.50 12.33
CA LEU A 149 1.69 -11.00 10.96
C LEU A 149 0.36 -11.67 10.70
N THR A 150 -0.33 -11.29 9.63
CA THR A 150 -1.64 -11.86 9.29
C THR A 150 -1.73 -12.18 7.79
N ILE A 151 -2.31 -13.33 7.45
CA ILE A 151 -2.74 -13.64 6.09
C ILE A 151 -4.20 -13.19 5.96
N PRO A 152 -4.49 -12.12 5.19
CA PRO A 152 -5.85 -11.62 5.06
C PRO A 152 -6.75 -12.64 4.36
N GLN A 153 -8.05 -12.58 4.65
CA GLN A 153 -9.05 -13.44 4.04
C GLN A 153 -10.12 -12.58 3.36
N VAL A 154 -10.52 -12.98 2.16
CA VAL A 154 -11.65 -12.39 1.44
C VAL A 154 -12.73 -13.46 1.32
N ASN A 155 -13.92 -13.20 1.84
CA ASN A 155 -15.01 -14.19 1.92
C ASN A 155 -14.55 -15.51 2.56
N SER A 156 -13.78 -15.42 3.65
CA SER A 156 -13.18 -16.57 4.37
C SER A 156 -12.17 -17.39 3.56
N VAL A 157 -11.72 -16.91 2.40
CA VAL A 157 -10.64 -17.51 1.62
C VAL A 157 -9.33 -16.75 1.88
N PRO A 158 -8.30 -17.39 2.44
CA PRO A 158 -6.99 -16.78 2.62
C PRO A 158 -6.37 -16.35 1.28
N LEU A 159 -5.81 -15.14 1.27
CA LEU A 159 -4.99 -14.67 0.16
C LEU A 159 -3.66 -15.44 0.13
N SER A 160 -3.18 -15.73 -1.07
CA SER A 160 -2.01 -16.60 -1.27
C SER A 160 -0.69 -15.84 -1.35
N TYR A 161 -0.72 -14.56 -1.75
CA TYR A 161 0.48 -13.76 -2.02
C TYR A 161 0.57 -12.50 -1.18
N THR A 162 -0.46 -12.21 -0.39
CA THR A 162 -0.60 -11.00 0.41
C THR A 162 -0.42 -11.28 1.89
N MET A 163 0.27 -10.38 2.59
CA MET A 163 0.42 -10.38 4.04
C MET A 163 0.17 -8.98 4.60
N LEU A 164 -0.32 -8.96 5.84
CA LEU A 164 -0.49 -7.76 6.63
C LEU A 164 0.54 -7.75 7.75
N PHE A 165 1.13 -6.58 7.97
CA PHE A 165 2.07 -6.30 9.05
C PHE A 165 1.49 -5.19 9.91
N ASP A 166 1.20 -5.47 11.17
CA ASP A 166 0.96 -4.43 12.18
C ASP A 166 2.14 -4.44 13.14
N PHE A 167 2.97 -3.41 13.06
CA PHE A 167 4.10 -3.24 13.95
C PHE A 167 3.85 -2.02 14.85
N SER A 168 4.16 -2.14 16.13
CA SER A 168 4.15 -1.01 17.06
C SER A 168 5.38 -1.00 17.95
N ARG A 169 5.83 0.22 18.27
CA ARG A 169 6.94 0.49 19.20
C ARG A 169 6.47 1.45 20.28
N SER A 170 6.39 0.95 21.51
CA SER A 170 6.03 1.73 22.69
C SER A 170 7.28 2.06 23.52
N THR A 171 7.48 3.32 23.86
CA THR A 171 8.61 3.81 24.67
C THR A 171 8.12 4.33 26.01
N SER A 172 8.45 3.64 27.11
CA SER A 172 7.90 3.94 28.44
C SER A 172 8.31 5.31 28.99
N SER A 173 9.53 5.77 28.69
CA SER A 173 10.06 7.05 29.20
C SER A 173 9.33 8.27 28.65
N SER A 174 8.78 8.18 27.44
CA SER A 174 8.01 9.25 26.80
C SER A 174 6.51 8.97 26.78
N GLY A 175 6.09 7.72 27.02
CA GLY A 175 4.72 7.28 26.79
C GLY A 175 4.32 7.30 25.31
N LYS A 176 5.29 7.42 24.39
CA LYS A 176 5.06 7.44 22.94
C LYS A 176 4.85 6.02 22.42
N VAL A 177 3.85 5.82 21.58
CA VAL A 177 3.64 4.63 20.77
C VAL A 177 3.67 5.03 19.30
N GLU A 178 4.51 4.37 18.52
CA GLU A 178 4.56 4.49 17.06
C GLU A 178 3.96 3.24 16.44
N HIS A 179 3.21 3.42 15.35
CA HIS A 179 2.50 2.36 14.67
C HIS A 179 2.84 2.32 13.17
N TRP A 180 2.83 1.12 12.61
CA TRP A 180 2.96 0.84 11.19
C TRP A 180 1.94 -0.22 10.80
N GLN A 181 0.89 0.18 10.08
CA GLN A 181 -0.05 -0.75 9.44
C GLN A 181 0.28 -0.85 7.98
N SER A 182 0.72 -2.03 7.57
CA SER A 182 1.40 -2.22 6.31
C SER A 182 0.92 -3.49 5.61
N VAL A 183 1.04 -3.47 4.30
CA VAL A 183 0.75 -4.59 3.41
C VAL A 183 2.02 -4.98 2.67
N GLY A 184 2.22 -6.27 2.46
CA GLY A 184 3.29 -6.78 1.63
C GLY A 184 3.05 -8.24 1.28
N GLY A 185 4.11 -9.02 1.11
CA GLY A 185 4.02 -10.39 0.60
C GLY A 185 4.87 -10.55 -0.65
N ILE A 186 4.29 -11.08 -1.71
CA ILE A 186 4.98 -11.48 -2.95
C ILE A 186 4.43 -10.62 -4.10
N PRO A 187 5.07 -9.46 -4.40
CA PRO A 187 4.55 -8.52 -5.40
C PRO A 187 4.43 -9.16 -6.78
N THR A 188 3.47 -8.70 -7.57
CA THR A 188 3.40 -9.05 -8.99
C THR A 188 4.67 -8.59 -9.70
N GLN A 189 5.33 -9.50 -10.42
CA GLN A 189 6.51 -9.19 -11.19
C GLN A 189 6.15 -8.26 -12.35
N SER A 190 7.08 -7.38 -12.73
CA SER A 190 6.85 -6.39 -13.80
C SER A 190 6.47 -7.04 -15.14
N GLY A 191 6.98 -8.23 -15.43
CA GLY A 191 6.63 -9.01 -16.62
C GLY A 191 5.19 -9.54 -16.62
N ASP A 192 4.58 -9.72 -15.44
CA ASP A 192 3.24 -10.30 -15.27
C ASP A 192 2.18 -9.26 -14.93
N MET A 193 2.57 -8.01 -14.70
CA MET A 193 1.62 -6.92 -14.55
C MET A 193 0.79 -6.80 -15.84
N PRO A 194 -0.55 -6.86 -15.78
CA PRO A 194 -1.38 -6.66 -16.97
C PRO A 194 -1.14 -5.27 -17.56
N ARG A 195 -1.26 -5.17 -18.89
CA ARG A 195 -1.04 -3.92 -19.66
C ARG A 195 -2.29 -3.44 -20.40
N THR A 196 -3.36 -4.22 -20.32
CA THR A 196 -4.63 -3.97 -21.00
C THR A 196 -5.77 -4.46 -20.13
N GLY A 197 -6.97 -3.95 -20.42
CA GLY A 197 -8.19 -4.36 -19.74
C GLY A 197 -8.35 -3.77 -18.35
N THR A 198 -9.47 -4.11 -17.74
CA THR A 198 -9.85 -3.69 -16.40
C THR A 198 -10.02 -4.91 -15.49
N ALA A 199 -9.80 -4.73 -14.19
CA ALA A 199 -10.07 -5.73 -13.18
C ALA A 199 -10.77 -5.09 -11.99
N SER A 200 -11.71 -5.83 -11.41
CA SER A 200 -12.36 -5.50 -10.15
C SER A 200 -11.92 -6.48 -9.07
N TYR A 201 -11.83 -6.01 -7.84
CA TYR A 201 -11.41 -6.80 -6.70
C TYR A 201 -12.45 -6.71 -5.59
N THR A 202 -12.79 -7.86 -5.02
CA THR A 202 -13.57 -7.94 -3.80
C THR A 202 -12.63 -7.70 -2.63
N MET A 203 -12.93 -6.70 -1.80
CA MET A 203 -12.03 -6.25 -0.73
C MET A 203 -12.56 -6.65 0.64
N MET A 204 -11.67 -7.12 1.51
CA MET A 204 -11.82 -6.99 2.95
C MET A 204 -11.28 -5.62 3.39
N VAL A 205 -11.89 -5.05 4.43
CA VAL A 205 -11.46 -3.80 5.05
C VAL A 205 -11.39 -4.03 6.55
N ASP A 206 -10.28 -3.68 7.15
CA ASP A 206 -10.06 -3.78 8.59
C ASP A 206 -9.15 -2.64 9.05
N GLY A 207 -9.19 -2.36 10.34
CA GLY A 207 -8.60 -1.17 10.93
C GLY A 207 -9.38 -0.69 12.14
N ALA A 208 -9.16 0.56 12.49
CA ALA A 208 -9.81 1.22 13.60
C ALA A 208 -10.29 2.62 13.19
N ALA A 209 -11.36 3.08 13.85
CA ALA A 209 -11.81 4.46 13.79
C ALA A 209 -12.09 5.01 15.19
N THR A 210 -11.85 6.30 15.37
CA THR A 210 -12.19 7.06 16.58
C THR A 210 -13.06 8.24 16.18
N ARG A 211 -14.08 8.54 16.98
CA ARG A 211 -14.97 9.69 16.74
C ARG A 211 -14.60 10.81 17.70
N ASP A 212 -14.57 12.04 17.22
CA ASP A 212 -14.30 13.20 18.05
C ASP A 212 -15.32 13.33 19.17
N GLY A 213 -14.84 13.50 20.40
CA GLY A 213 -15.66 13.54 21.61
C GLY A 213 -16.14 12.17 22.12
N ASP A 214 -15.78 11.07 21.46
CA ASP A 214 -16.00 9.70 21.94
C ASP A 214 -14.67 9.10 22.41
N SER A 215 -14.67 8.45 23.59
CA SER A 215 -13.47 7.77 24.11
C SER A 215 -13.31 6.34 23.57
N LYS A 216 -14.21 5.92 22.68
CA LYS A 216 -14.23 4.58 22.09
C LYS A 216 -13.39 4.49 20.83
N THR A 217 -12.73 3.35 20.68
CA THR A 217 -12.20 2.88 19.40
C THR A 217 -13.16 1.87 18.81
N TYR A 218 -13.49 2.03 17.53
CA TYR A 218 -14.36 1.14 16.77
C TYR A 218 -13.49 0.30 15.84
N MET A 219 -13.54 -1.03 15.99
CA MET A 219 -12.87 -1.96 15.07
C MET A 219 -13.69 -2.07 13.79
N LEU A 220 -13.04 -1.96 12.64
CA LEU A 220 -13.69 -1.88 11.33
C LEU A 220 -13.90 -3.25 10.67
N GLY A 221 -13.10 -4.25 11.07
CA GLY A 221 -13.17 -5.60 10.55
C GLY A 221 -14.56 -6.23 10.69
N GLY A 222 -15.01 -6.90 9.63
CA GLY A 222 -16.27 -7.64 9.57
C GLY A 222 -17.51 -6.82 9.25
N LEU A 223 -17.49 -5.50 9.49
CA LEU A 223 -18.61 -4.60 9.15
C LEU A 223 -18.30 -3.66 7.98
N SER A 224 -17.02 -3.30 7.79
CA SER A 224 -16.59 -2.47 6.66
C SER A 224 -16.45 -3.28 5.38
N THR A 225 -16.67 -2.62 4.25
CA THR A 225 -16.53 -3.24 2.91
C THR A 225 -15.78 -2.29 1.97
N GLY A 226 -15.27 -2.82 0.87
CA GLY A 226 -14.62 -1.99 -0.14
C GLY A 226 -14.67 -2.57 -1.54
N THR A 227 -14.43 -1.69 -2.51
CA THR A 227 -14.23 -2.04 -3.91
C THR A 227 -12.92 -1.45 -4.38
N PHE A 228 -12.24 -2.16 -5.29
CA PHE A 228 -11.06 -1.66 -5.96
C PHE A 228 -11.12 -2.05 -7.42
N THR A 229 -10.86 -1.10 -8.31
CA THR A 229 -10.81 -1.32 -9.75
C THR A 229 -9.50 -0.80 -10.31
N ALA A 230 -8.85 -1.60 -11.15
CA ALA A 230 -7.65 -1.23 -11.88
C ALA A 230 -7.94 -1.27 -13.39
N ASP A 231 -7.68 -0.16 -14.07
CA ASP A 231 -7.58 -0.11 -15.53
C ASP A 231 -6.09 -0.15 -15.90
N PHE A 232 -5.67 -1.29 -16.43
CA PHE A 232 -4.27 -1.54 -16.78
C PHE A 232 -3.88 -0.91 -18.12
N ALA A 233 -4.85 -0.53 -18.96
CA ALA A 233 -4.58 0.19 -20.20
C ALA A 233 -4.26 1.67 -19.94
N THR A 234 -4.94 2.28 -18.96
CA THR A 234 -4.73 3.69 -18.58
C THR A 234 -3.90 3.87 -17.31
N SER A 235 -3.46 2.77 -16.71
CA SER A 235 -2.79 2.72 -15.41
C SER A 235 -3.54 3.49 -14.31
N LYS A 236 -4.87 3.38 -14.29
CA LYS A 236 -5.74 4.08 -13.33
C LYS A 236 -6.26 3.11 -12.27
N ILE A 237 -6.32 3.58 -11.04
CA ILE A 237 -6.93 2.88 -9.92
C ILE A 237 -8.07 3.75 -9.39
N ASP A 238 -9.19 3.12 -9.09
CA ASP A 238 -10.25 3.69 -8.26
C ASP A 238 -10.54 2.74 -7.09
N THR A 239 -10.81 3.32 -5.92
CA THR A 239 -11.16 2.57 -4.73
C THR A 239 -12.28 3.24 -3.96
N THR A 240 -13.11 2.44 -3.30
CA THR A 240 -14.15 2.88 -2.38
C THR A 240 -14.09 2.04 -1.12
N LEU A 241 -14.23 2.68 0.04
CA LEU A 241 -14.30 2.08 1.37
C LEU A 241 -15.59 2.53 2.03
N ALA A 242 -16.49 1.61 2.35
CA ALA A 242 -17.64 1.87 3.21
C ALA A 242 -17.27 1.46 4.64
N LEU A 243 -17.15 2.45 5.52
CA LEU A 243 -16.55 2.30 6.85
C LEU A 243 -17.64 2.18 7.91
N LYS A 244 -17.69 1.01 8.53
CA LYS A 244 -18.55 0.71 9.67
C LYS A 244 -17.76 -0.07 10.70
N GLY A 245 -17.89 0.30 11.97
CA GLY A 245 -17.14 -0.34 13.04
C GLY A 245 -17.97 -0.63 14.28
N GLU A 246 -17.41 -1.46 15.15
CA GLU A 246 -17.97 -1.87 16.43
C GLU A 246 -16.98 -1.57 17.56
N ALA A 247 -17.44 -0.88 18.59
CA ALA A 247 -16.68 -0.65 19.81
C ALA A 247 -16.90 -1.79 20.81
N THR A 248 -16.01 -1.88 21.80
CA THR A 248 -16.16 -2.80 22.94
C THR A 248 -17.56 -2.66 23.57
N GLY A 249 -18.27 -3.77 23.69
CA GLY A 249 -19.65 -3.81 24.18
C GLY A 249 -20.74 -3.78 23.11
N GLY A 250 -20.38 -3.86 21.81
CA GLY A 250 -21.34 -4.09 20.73
C GLY A 250 -21.92 -2.83 20.08
N ALA A 251 -21.46 -1.64 20.49
CA ALA A 251 -21.94 -0.40 19.92
C ALA A 251 -21.38 -0.20 18.51
N THR A 252 -22.24 -0.17 17.50
CA THR A 252 -21.81 0.05 16.11
C THR A 252 -21.89 1.52 15.71
N SER A 253 -21.00 1.95 14.82
CA SER A 253 -21.02 3.28 14.21
C SER A 253 -20.76 3.20 12.70
N ASP A 254 -21.42 4.09 11.96
CA ASP A 254 -21.19 4.32 10.55
C ASP A 254 -20.35 5.59 10.39
N PHE A 255 -19.23 5.47 9.67
CA PHE A 255 -18.27 6.53 9.39
C PHE A 255 -18.37 7.03 7.94
N GLY A 256 -19.32 6.50 7.18
CA GLY A 256 -19.61 6.88 5.81
C GLY A 256 -18.73 6.18 4.79
N THR A 257 -18.69 6.76 3.60
CA THR A 257 -17.93 6.24 2.46
C THR A 257 -16.74 7.14 2.17
N ALA A 258 -15.64 6.50 1.81
CA ALA A 258 -14.48 7.17 1.27
C ALA A 258 -14.09 6.62 -0.09
N THR A 259 -13.58 7.52 -0.92
CA THR A 259 -13.21 7.22 -2.31
C THR A 259 -11.81 7.71 -2.58
N GLY A 260 -11.06 6.95 -3.39
CA GLY A 260 -9.74 7.35 -3.88
C GLY A 260 -9.59 7.06 -5.36
N SER A 261 -8.75 7.85 -6.01
CA SER A 261 -8.31 7.58 -7.38
C SER A 261 -6.83 7.92 -7.50
N THR A 262 -6.08 7.11 -8.23
CA THR A 262 -4.68 7.40 -8.54
C THR A 262 -4.27 6.81 -9.89
N THR A 263 -3.09 7.18 -10.34
CA THR A 263 -2.40 6.52 -11.45
C THR A 263 -1.19 5.77 -10.92
N PHE A 264 -0.81 4.68 -11.59
CA PHE A 264 0.41 3.95 -11.30
C PHE A 264 1.32 3.89 -12.53
N THR A 265 2.60 3.59 -12.32
CA THR A 265 3.53 3.40 -13.44
C THR A 265 3.21 2.08 -14.14
N ALA A 266 3.04 2.09 -15.46
CA ALA A 266 2.79 0.87 -16.22
C ALA A 266 3.87 -0.19 -15.90
N ALA A 267 3.44 -1.44 -15.73
CA ALA A 267 4.28 -2.57 -15.32
C ALA A 267 4.95 -2.46 -13.92
N SER A 268 4.60 -1.46 -13.12
CA SER A 268 4.93 -1.41 -11.68
C SER A 268 3.75 -1.96 -10.87
N PRO A 269 3.98 -2.85 -9.89
CA PRO A 269 2.90 -3.31 -9.01
C PRO A 269 2.56 -2.29 -7.92
N TYR A 270 3.38 -1.26 -7.71
CA TYR A 270 3.26 -0.32 -6.60
C TYR A 270 2.42 0.90 -6.96
N PHE A 271 1.64 1.39 -5.99
CA PHE A 271 0.81 2.58 -6.15
C PHE A 271 0.65 3.34 -4.82
N ASN A 272 0.37 4.63 -4.93
CA ASN A 272 -0.02 5.49 -3.82
C ASN A 272 -1.04 6.52 -4.32
N GLY A 273 -1.94 6.97 -3.46
CA GLY A 273 -2.99 7.89 -3.85
C GLY A 273 -3.60 8.63 -2.67
N ALA A 274 -4.50 9.57 -3.00
CA ALA A 274 -5.28 10.31 -2.02
C ALA A 274 -6.67 9.70 -1.85
N LEU A 275 -7.22 9.84 -0.64
CA LEU A 275 -8.60 9.50 -0.32
C LEU A 275 -9.36 10.77 0.07
N THR A 276 -10.64 10.79 -0.26
CA THR A 276 -11.61 11.75 0.28
C THR A 276 -12.77 10.97 0.90
N GLY A 277 -13.07 11.27 2.15
CA GLY A 277 -14.18 10.70 2.90
C GLY A 277 -15.34 11.66 3.09
N ALA A 278 -16.37 11.20 3.80
CA ALA A 278 -17.47 12.03 4.30
C ALA A 278 -16.95 13.23 5.12
N ASN A 279 -17.73 14.29 5.20
CA ASN A 279 -17.44 15.49 6.00
C ASN A 279 -16.06 16.11 5.70
N SER A 280 -15.65 16.05 4.43
CA SER A 280 -14.36 16.55 3.94
C SER A 280 -13.13 15.86 4.51
N ALA A 281 -13.28 14.69 5.14
CA ALA A 281 -12.14 13.91 5.63
C ALA A 281 -11.15 13.65 4.49
N LYS A 282 -9.86 13.83 4.76
CA LYS A 282 -8.77 13.65 3.80
C LYS A 282 -7.86 12.53 4.26
N GLY A 283 -7.34 11.79 3.30
CA GLY A 283 -6.54 10.63 3.58
C GLY A 283 -5.59 10.31 2.45
N GLU A 284 -4.76 9.32 2.68
CA GLU A 284 -3.89 8.74 1.67
C GLU A 284 -3.91 7.22 1.79
N PHE A 285 -3.51 6.56 0.72
CA PHE A 285 -3.28 5.13 0.70
C PHE A 285 -2.01 4.79 -0.07
N SER A 286 -1.41 3.66 0.28
CA SER A 286 -0.24 3.12 -0.40
C SER A 286 -0.24 1.59 -0.35
N GLY A 287 0.08 0.96 -1.47
CA GLY A 287 -0.10 -0.46 -1.64
C GLY A 287 0.64 -1.07 -2.83
N SER A 288 0.26 -2.31 -3.12
CA SER A 288 0.81 -3.08 -4.23
C SER A 288 -0.19 -4.09 -4.77
N PHE A 289 0.02 -4.51 -6.02
CA PHE A 289 -0.49 -5.76 -6.57
C PHE A 289 0.42 -6.93 -6.16
N PHE A 290 -0.19 -8.10 -5.93
CA PHE A 290 0.49 -9.31 -5.46
C PHE A 290 0.15 -10.53 -6.31
N GLY A 291 1.10 -11.45 -6.41
CA GLY A 291 0.97 -12.71 -7.14
C GLY A 291 0.94 -12.57 -8.67
N PRO A 292 0.77 -13.67 -9.40
CA PRO A 292 0.72 -13.68 -10.86
C PRO A 292 -0.44 -12.81 -11.39
N GLY A 293 -0.19 -12.04 -12.45
CA GLY A 293 -1.26 -11.33 -13.18
C GLY A 293 -2.02 -10.28 -12.36
N ALA A 294 -1.41 -9.75 -11.29
CA ALA A 294 -2.07 -8.89 -10.32
C ALA A 294 -3.33 -9.55 -9.71
N GLY A 295 -3.26 -10.84 -9.40
CA GLY A 295 -4.39 -11.62 -8.89
C GLY A 295 -4.88 -11.19 -7.51
N GLU A 296 -4.04 -10.49 -6.74
CA GLU A 296 -4.36 -9.93 -5.43
C GLU A 296 -3.93 -8.47 -5.34
N VAL A 297 -4.55 -7.70 -4.45
CA VAL A 297 -4.21 -6.31 -4.18
C VAL A 297 -4.33 -6.03 -2.70
N ALA A 298 -3.46 -5.19 -2.15
CA ALA A 298 -3.65 -4.63 -0.82
C ALA A 298 -3.01 -3.26 -0.68
N TYR A 299 -3.51 -2.47 0.27
CA TYR A 299 -2.98 -1.17 0.64
C TYR A 299 -3.28 -0.83 2.10
N GLY A 300 -2.39 -0.08 2.74
CA GLY A 300 -2.69 0.63 3.99
C GLY A 300 -3.30 1.99 3.69
N TRP A 301 -4.16 2.49 4.57
CA TRP A 301 -4.88 3.74 4.39
C TRP A 301 -5.14 4.46 5.72
N TYR A 302 -5.34 5.77 5.66
CA TYR A 302 -5.84 6.58 6.78
C TYR A 302 -6.79 7.69 6.30
N PHE A 303 -7.61 8.21 7.21
CA PHE A 303 -8.49 9.36 7.10
C PHE A 303 -8.32 10.25 8.31
N LEU A 304 -8.22 11.55 8.07
CA LEU A 304 -8.31 12.59 9.08
C LEU A 304 -9.51 13.47 8.76
N GLY A 305 -10.44 13.56 9.70
CA GLY A 305 -11.68 14.32 9.57
C GLY A 305 -11.91 15.24 10.75
N SER A 306 -12.93 16.09 10.66
CA SER A 306 -13.39 16.90 11.81
C SER A 306 -14.22 16.11 12.81
N ASP A 307 -14.74 14.95 12.39
CA ASP A 307 -15.71 14.18 13.16
C ASP A 307 -15.17 12.81 13.56
N PHE A 308 -14.23 12.28 12.77
CA PHE A 308 -13.59 11.01 13.03
C PHE A 308 -12.25 10.93 12.32
N ASP A 309 -11.38 10.12 12.91
CA ASP A 309 -10.15 9.63 12.30
C ASP A 309 -10.29 8.12 12.11
N ALA A 310 -9.69 7.59 11.04
CA ALA A 310 -9.69 6.16 10.79
C ALA A 310 -8.41 5.74 10.09
N GLN A 311 -7.96 4.52 10.34
CA GLN A 311 -6.78 3.95 9.71
C GLN A 311 -6.90 2.44 9.64
N GLY A 312 -6.22 1.84 8.67
CA GLY A 312 -6.29 0.40 8.49
C GLY A 312 -5.60 -0.07 7.24
N PHE A 313 -6.04 -1.25 6.80
CA PHE A 313 -5.65 -1.84 5.53
C PHE A 313 -6.88 -2.37 4.80
N ALA A 314 -6.72 -2.52 3.50
CA ALA A 314 -7.67 -3.25 2.67
C ALA A 314 -6.88 -4.25 1.83
N ALA A 315 -7.45 -5.44 1.66
CA ALA A 315 -6.85 -6.50 0.85
C ALA A 315 -7.95 -7.19 0.05
N GLY A 316 -7.64 -7.59 -1.18
CA GLY A 316 -8.64 -8.07 -2.11
C GLY A 316 -8.15 -9.11 -3.08
N LYS A 317 -9.10 -9.90 -3.57
CA LYS A 317 -8.91 -10.89 -4.63
C LYS A 317 -9.57 -10.40 -5.91
N LYS A 318 -8.87 -10.56 -7.04
CA LYS A 318 -9.42 -10.27 -8.36
C LYS A 318 -10.67 -11.12 -8.61
N GLN A 319 -11.71 -10.51 -9.14
CA GLN A 319 -12.92 -11.21 -9.58
C GLN A 319 -12.67 -11.92 -10.91
N ASP A 320 -13.24 -13.12 -11.05
CA ASP A 320 -13.19 -13.91 -12.28
C ASP A 320 -14.03 -13.31 -13.41
#